data_AF-A0A1H4LUC3-F1
#
_entry.id   AF-A0A1H4LUC3-F1
#
_cell.length_a   1.000
_cell.length_b   1.000
_cell.length_c   1.000
_cell.angle_alpha   90.00
_cell.angle_beta   90.00
_cell.angle_gamma   90.00
#
_symmetry.space_group_name_H-M   'P 1'
#
loop_
_entity.id
_entity.type
_entity.pdbx_description
1 polymer ?
#
loop_
_entity_poly.entity_id
_entity_poly.type
_entity_poly.pdbx_seq_one_letter_code
_entity_poly.pdbx_strand_id
1 'polypeptide(L)'
;MNSQTGSQAYRVSAYNTSKLSENKIHDDTVARKFGFSGGLVPGVDVMAYMMHLPVEKWGRDFLERGLIEARFVKPVYDGEIAELTGRETGNGLTIELTSRGELCATGTASLPASAPKFVLDDYKQVAAVAERKPVSASSYQEGKWLGTIPRDWSGDAAKEYLADIRETDPIYLREGLGHPGLLPRVMNKVLVDNAILGPWIHVGTRMQLLSAGKIGDELTARAKVTGNYDKKGHRFVELDALVLGNGAPLAHCHHIAITQPREQAAA
;
A
#
# COMPACT_ATOMS: atom_id res chain seq x y z
N MET A 1 -37.73 11.28 -7.09
CA MET A 1 -37.05 10.70 -5.91
C MET A 1 -35.59 11.08 -6.00
N ASN A 2 -35.14 12.07 -5.23
CA ASN A 2 -33.72 12.39 -5.15
C ASN A 2 -33.04 11.28 -4.34
N SER A 3 -32.37 10.37 -5.03
CA SER A 3 -31.43 9.45 -4.42
C SER A 3 -30.30 10.28 -3.81
N GLN A 4 -30.37 10.56 -2.50
CA GLN A 4 -29.19 10.96 -1.75
C GLN A 4 -28.21 9.78 -1.82
N THR A 5 -27.23 9.87 -2.72
CA THR A 5 -26.07 8.99 -2.70
C THR A 5 -25.40 9.16 -1.35
N GLY A 6 -25.30 8.08 -0.57
CA GLY A 6 -24.64 8.09 0.74
C GLY A 6 -23.21 8.62 0.61
N SER A 7 -22.87 9.61 1.43
CA SER A 7 -21.52 10.16 1.54
C SER A 7 -20.97 9.80 2.92
N GLN A 8 -19.82 9.13 2.96
CA GLN A 8 -19.08 8.83 4.19
C GLN A 8 -17.88 9.77 4.27
N ALA A 9 -17.49 10.16 5.48
CA ALA A 9 -16.33 11.00 5.70
C ALA A 9 -15.52 10.50 6.89
N TYR A 10 -14.21 10.47 6.74
CA TYR A 10 -13.26 10.06 7.78
C TYR A 10 -12.09 11.03 7.82
N ARG A 11 -11.61 11.38 9.01
CA ARG A 11 -10.49 12.31 9.18
C ARG A 11 -9.42 11.63 10.00
N VAL A 12 -8.19 11.71 9.51
CA VAL A 12 -7.04 11.08 10.14
C VAL A 12 -5.90 12.08 10.28
N SER A 13 -5.28 12.11 11.45
CA SER A 13 -4.03 12.86 11.64
C SER A 13 -2.91 12.04 11.03
N ALA A 14 -2.39 12.49 9.89
CA ALA A 14 -1.42 11.76 9.13
C ALA A 14 -0.10 11.64 9.91
N TYR A 15 0.49 10.45 9.88
CA TYR A 15 1.70 10.13 10.65
C TYR A 15 2.73 9.44 9.78
N ASN A 16 3.93 10.02 9.73
CA ASN A 16 5.04 9.46 8.98
C ASN A 16 5.75 8.37 9.80
N THR A 17 5.33 7.13 9.56
CA THR A 17 5.90 5.91 10.19
C THR A 17 7.32 5.57 9.71
N SER A 18 7.85 6.31 8.73
CA SER A 18 9.07 5.94 8.00
C SER A 18 10.18 6.98 8.07
N LYS A 19 10.11 7.95 9.00
CA LYS A 19 11.14 9.00 9.21
C LYS A 19 12.56 8.42 9.33
N LEU A 20 12.71 7.29 10.02
CA LEU A 20 14.00 6.62 10.24
C LEU A 20 14.30 5.49 9.25
N SER A 21 13.45 5.27 8.23
CA SER A 21 13.62 4.18 7.28
C SER A 21 14.84 4.38 6.35
N GLU A 22 15.25 3.31 5.66
CA GLU A 22 16.26 3.39 4.58
C GLU A 22 15.76 4.17 3.38
N ASN A 23 14.43 4.24 3.17
CA ASN A 23 13.83 5.07 2.13
C ASN A 23 13.79 6.54 2.59
N LYS A 24 14.84 7.28 2.25
CA LYS A 24 14.99 8.68 2.69
C LYS A 24 14.04 9.67 2.04
N ILE A 25 13.13 9.27 1.14
CA ILE A 25 12.05 10.17 0.71
C ILE A 25 11.14 10.59 1.89
N HIS A 26 11.15 9.83 2.99
CA HIS A 26 10.40 10.13 4.20
C HIS A 26 11.16 11.04 5.19
N ASP A 27 12.37 11.49 4.83
CA ASP A 27 13.17 12.47 5.57
C ASP A 27 12.98 13.87 4.97
N ASP A 28 12.84 14.90 5.83
CA ASP A 28 12.58 16.28 5.39
C ASP A 28 13.68 16.86 4.51
N THR A 29 14.94 16.60 4.86
CA THR A 29 16.09 17.18 4.17
C THR A 29 16.23 16.56 2.79
N VAL A 30 16.07 15.24 2.70
CA VAL A 30 16.15 14.52 1.43
C VAL A 30 14.95 14.82 0.54
N ALA A 31 13.72 14.77 1.06
CA ALA A 31 12.51 15.03 0.27
C ALA A 31 12.51 16.42 -0.40
N ARG A 32 13.07 17.45 0.26
CA ARG A 32 13.22 18.79 -0.32
C ARG A 32 14.10 18.82 -1.58
N LYS A 33 15.10 17.95 -1.69
CA LYS A 33 15.93 17.82 -2.91
C LYS A 33 15.14 17.29 -4.11
N PHE A 34 14.02 16.61 -3.84
CA PHE A 34 13.09 16.12 -4.87
C PHE A 34 11.92 17.08 -5.12
N GLY A 35 11.95 18.28 -4.51
CA GLY A 35 10.93 19.32 -4.67
C GLY A 35 9.70 19.16 -3.79
N PHE A 36 9.77 18.34 -2.74
CA PHE A 36 8.69 18.21 -1.74
C PHE A 36 8.89 19.17 -0.56
N SER A 37 7.82 19.53 0.15
CA SER A 37 7.92 20.44 1.30
C SER A 37 8.61 19.82 2.54
N GLY A 38 8.54 18.49 2.67
CA GLY A 38 9.12 17.71 3.76
C GLY A 38 8.98 16.21 3.48
N GLY A 39 9.29 15.38 4.46
CA GLY A 39 9.22 13.93 4.39
C GLY A 39 7.78 13.47 4.18
N LEU A 40 7.58 12.60 3.19
CA LEU A 40 6.25 12.14 2.81
C LEU A 40 5.73 11.13 3.84
N VAL A 41 4.44 11.14 4.13
CA VAL A 41 3.78 9.97 4.74
C VAL A 41 3.83 8.82 3.72
N PRO A 42 4.17 7.58 4.12
CA PRO A 42 4.24 6.46 3.20
C PRO A 42 2.94 6.22 2.44
N GLY A 43 3.00 6.03 1.12
CA GLY A 43 1.81 5.76 0.31
C GLY A 43 1.06 4.50 0.75
N VAL A 44 1.74 3.53 1.36
CA VAL A 44 1.08 2.34 1.95
C VAL A 44 0.26 2.67 3.21
N ASP A 45 0.63 3.72 3.95
CA ASP A 45 -0.14 4.20 5.09
C ASP A 45 -1.30 5.08 4.63
N VAL A 46 -1.10 5.87 3.58
CA VAL A 46 -2.20 6.56 2.88
C VAL A 46 -3.22 5.54 2.35
N MET A 47 -2.77 4.42 1.79
CA MET A 47 -3.65 3.31 1.40
C MET A 47 -4.39 2.71 2.59
N ALA A 48 -3.73 2.56 3.75
CA ALA A 48 -4.36 2.08 4.97
C ALA A 48 -5.48 3.04 5.44
N TYR A 49 -5.24 4.35 5.40
CA TYR A 49 -6.29 5.34 5.68
C TYR A 49 -7.49 5.15 4.74
N MET A 50 -7.24 4.95 3.44
CA MET A 50 -8.28 4.75 2.43
C MET A 50 -9.10 3.46 2.63
N MET A 51 -8.56 2.46 3.33
CA MET A 51 -9.27 1.23 3.65
C MET A 51 -10.30 1.39 4.76
N HIS A 52 -10.24 2.47 5.55
CA HIS A 52 -11.19 2.70 6.63
C HIS A 52 -12.64 2.74 6.10
N LEU A 53 -12.91 3.50 5.04
CA LEU A 53 -14.27 3.64 4.49
C LEU A 53 -14.89 2.33 3.96
N PRO A 54 -14.21 1.52 3.13
CA PRO A 54 -14.79 0.26 2.70
C PRO A 54 -14.92 -0.76 3.84
N VAL A 55 -14.05 -0.72 4.86
CA VAL A 55 -14.20 -1.55 6.06
C VAL A 55 -15.37 -1.09 6.91
N GLU A 56 -15.56 0.21 7.12
CA GLU A 56 -16.73 0.76 7.81
C GLU A 56 -18.02 0.36 7.08
N LYS A 57 -18.03 0.41 5.74
CA LYS A 57 -19.20 0.10 4.94
C LYS A 57 -19.57 -1.40 4.93
N TRP A 58 -18.58 -2.27 4.75
CA TRP A 58 -18.81 -3.69 4.45
C TRP A 58 -18.27 -4.63 5.53
N GLY A 59 -17.54 -4.12 6.52
CA GLY A 59 -16.99 -4.87 7.64
C GLY A 59 -16.07 -6.01 7.20
N ARG A 60 -16.21 -7.14 7.90
CA ARG A 60 -15.43 -8.35 7.66
C ARG A 60 -15.53 -8.86 6.22
N ASP A 61 -16.67 -8.68 5.57
CA ASP A 61 -16.86 -9.13 4.19
C ASP A 61 -15.87 -8.45 3.24
N PHE A 62 -15.56 -7.18 3.45
CA PHE A 62 -14.54 -6.50 2.67
C PHE A 62 -13.15 -7.08 2.95
N LEU A 63 -12.84 -7.40 4.21
CA LEU A 63 -11.56 -8.04 4.57
C LEU A 63 -11.38 -9.43 3.93
N GLU A 64 -12.47 -10.14 3.64
CA GLU A 64 -12.45 -11.48 3.07
C GLU A 64 -12.46 -11.51 1.55
N ARG A 65 -13.07 -10.53 0.87
CA ARG A 65 -13.27 -10.57 -0.58
C ARG A 65 -13.30 -9.22 -1.29
N GLY A 66 -13.01 -8.14 -0.57
CA GLY A 66 -13.06 -6.77 -1.08
C GLY A 66 -12.02 -6.48 -2.17
N LEU A 67 -12.38 -5.61 -3.10
CA LEU A 67 -11.47 -5.05 -4.08
C LEU A 67 -11.27 -3.56 -3.77
N ILE A 68 -10.02 -3.11 -3.73
CA ILE A 68 -9.67 -1.69 -3.61
C ILE A 68 -8.58 -1.32 -4.60
N GLU A 69 -8.68 -0.14 -5.18
CA GLU A 69 -7.64 0.49 -5.97
C GLU A 69 -7.39 1.90 -5.47
N ALA A 70 -6.12 2.27 -5.34
CA ALA A 70 -5.70 3.61 -4.97
C ALA A 70 -4.56 4.12 -5.87
N ARG A 71 -4.55 5.43 -6.12
CA ARG A 71 -3.48 6.17 -6.78
C ARG A 71 -3.17 7.43 -5.98
N PHE A 72 -1.90 7.69 -5.73
CA PHE A 72 -1.43 8.85 -4.97
C PHE A 72 -0.96 9.93 -5.95
N VAL A 73 -1.67 11.05 -5.93
CA VAL A 73 -1.52 12.17 -6.86
C VAL A 73 -0.59 13.24 -6.28
N LYS A 74 -0.75 13.55 -4.99
CA LYS A 74 0.08 14.50 -4.23
C LYS A 74 0.44 13.90 -2.86
N PRO A 75 1.59 14.28 -2.29
CA PRO A 75 1.99 13.77 -0.98
C PRO A 75 1.04 14.24 0.13
N VAL A 76 1.00 13.45 1.20
CA VAL A 76 0.47 13.84 2.51
C VAL A 76 1.67 14.02 3.44
N TYR A 77 1.67 15.04 4.28
CA TYR A 77 2.77 15.30 5.21
C TYR A 77 2.41 14.98 6.66
N ASP A 78 3.44 14.75 7.47
CA ASP A 78 3.31 14.42 8.89
C ASP A 78 2.57 15.53 9.66
N GLY A 79 1.63 15.13 10.51
CA GLY A 79 0.81 16.04 11.32
C GLY A 79 -0.34 16.73 10.59
N GLU A 80 -0.40 16.65 9.25
CA GLU A 80 -1.54 17.18 8.51
C GLU A 80 -2.80 16.36 8.75
N ILE A 81 -3.97 16.96 8.53
CA ILE A 81 -5.24 16.23 8.52
C ILE A 81 -5.51 15.75 7.10
N ALA A 82 -5.52 14.43 6.92
CA ALA A 82 -6.03 13.80 5.72
C ALA A 82 -7.54 13.56 5.90
N GLU A 83 -8.32 14.11 4.98
CA GLU A 83 -9.77 14.04 4.96
C GLU A 83 -10.19 13.12 3.82
N LEU A 84 -10.85 12.02 4.17
CA LEU A 84 -11.36 11.03 3.24
C LEU A 84 -12.85 11.28 3.02
N THR A 85 -13.27 11.20 1.77
CA THR A 85 -14.68 11.18 1.40
C THR A 85 -14.96 9.96 0.54
N GLY A 86 -16.03 9.24 0.88
CA GLY A 86 -16.52 8.09 0.14
C GLY A 86 -17.88 8.40 -0.45
N ARG A 87 -18.04 8.23 -1.77
CA ARG A 87 -19.31 8.37 -2.47
C ARG A 87 -19.71 7.04 -3.07
N GLU A 88 -20.93 6.60 -2.79
CA GLU A 88 -21.49 5.42 -3.43
C GLU A 88 -21.63 5.62 -4.94
N THR A 89 -21.15 4.64 -5.71
CA THR A 89 -21.15 4.65 -7.17
C THR A 89 -21.50 3.24 -7.68
N GLY A 90 -22.75 3.05 -8.12
CA GLY A 90 -23.28 1.71 -8.41
C GLY A 90 -23.21 0.81 -7.18
N ASN A 91 -22.55 -0.34 -7.29
CA ASN A 91 -22.34 -1.28 -6.18
C ASN A 91 -21.00 -1.06 -5.45
N GLY A 92 -20.30 0.06 -5.72
CA GLY A 92 -18.99 0.38 -5.15
C GLY A 92 -18.93 1.73 -4.45
N LEU A 93 -17.73 2.08 -4.04
CA LEU A 93 -17.34 3.36 -3.46
C LEU A 93 -16.29 4.02 -4.35
N THR A 94 -16.47 5.29 -4.64
CA THR A 94 -15.37 6.18 -5.07
C THR A 94 -14.84 6.89 -3.83
N ILE A 95 -13.53 6.92 -3.66
CA ILE A 95 -12.85 7.45 -2.48
C ILE A 95 -11.89 8.55 -2.92
N GLU A 96 -11.97 9.70 -2.27
CA GLU A 96 -11.01 10.80 -2.43
C GLU A 96 -10.38 11.10 -1.07
N LEU A 97 -9.08 11.35 -1.06
CA LEU A 97 -8.35 11.83 0.11
C LEU A 97 -7.75 13.18 -0.21
N THR A 98 -8.12 14.19 0.58
CA THR A 98 -7.59 15.55 0.49
C THR A 98 -6.78 15.90 1.73
N SER A 99 -5.70 16.65 1.56
CA SER A 99 -4.97 17.30 2.66
C SER A 99 -4.72 18.76 2.29
N ARG A 100 -4.94 19.69 3.22
CA ARG A 100 -4.76 21.14 2.99
C ARG A 100 -5.47 21.68 1.75
N GLY A 101 -6.67 21.17 1.47
CA GLY A 101 -7.48 21.57 0.32
C GLY A 101 -6.99 21.02 -1.03
N GLU A 102 -6.00 20.13 -1.02
CA GLU A 102 -5.42 19.53 -2.21
C GLU A 102 -5.81 18.04 -2.32
N LEU A 103 -6.12 17.58 -3.53
CA LEU A 103 -6.39 16.16 -3.79
C LEU A 103 -5.07 15.36 -3.75
N CYS A 104 -4.92 14.53 -2.72
CA CYS A 104 -3.71 13.75 -2.47
C CYS A 104 -3.84 12.31 -2.98
N ALA A 105 -5.00 11.67 -2.83
CA ALA A 105 -5.23 10.33 -3.35
C ALA A 105 -6.64 10.15 -3.90
N THR A 106 -6.77 9.23 -4.85
CA THR A 106 -8.03 8.79 -5.45
C THR A 106 -8.10 7.29 -5.39
N GLY A 107 -9.30 6.74 -5.27
CA GLY A 107 -9.48 5.31 -5.25
C GLY A 107 -10.90 4.86 -5.48
N THR A 108 -11.04 3.57 -5.65
CA THR A 108 -12.33 2.90 -5.74
C THR A 108 -12.31 1.65 -4.88
N ALA A 109 -13.43 1.31 -4.27
CA ALA A 109 -13.60 0.04 -3.58
C ALA A 109 -14.91 -0.63 -4.01
N SER A 110 -14.95 -1.95 -4.00
CA SER A 110 -16.16 -2.73 -4.28
C SER A 110 -16.14 -4.04 -3.51
N LEU A 111 -17.31 -4.65 -3.36
CA LEU A 111 -17.48 -5.95 -2.72
C LEU A 111 -17.97 -6.99 -3.73
N PRO A 112 -17.07 -7.78 -4.34
CA PRO A 112 -17.44 -8.97 -5.12
C PRO A 112 -18.35 -9.93 -4.35
N ALA A 113 -19.25 -10.61 -5.07
CA ALA A 113 -20.13 -11.63 -4.49
C ALA A 113 -19.35 -12.80 -3.85
N SER A 114 -18.16 -13.09 -4.37
CA SER A 114 -17.22 -14.09 -3.86
C SER A 114 -15.80 -13.66 -4.20
N ALA A 115 -14.82 -14.03 -3.37
CA ALA A 115 -13.42 -13.83 -3.69
C ALA A 115 -13.06 -14.61 -4.97
N PRO A 116 -12.38 -13.98 -5.96
CA PRO A 116 -11.85 -14.71 -7.10
C PRO A 116 -10.80 -15.73 -6.65
N LYS A 117 -10.65 -16.81 -7.41
CA LYS A 117 -9.66 -17.85 -7.12
C LYS A 117 -8.36 -17.56 -7.86
N PHE A 118 -7.25 -17.66 -7.15
CA PHE A 118 -5.89 -17.63 -7.72
C PHE A 118 -5.22 -18.97 -7.48
N VAL A 119 -4.56 -19.52 -8.50
CA VAL A 119 -3.82 -20.77 -8.39
C VAL A 119 -2.44 -20.43 -7.85
N LEU A 120 -2.11 -20.92 -6.65
CA LEU A 120 -0.85 -20.61 -5.97
C LEU A 120 0.39 -20.96 -6.81
N ASP A 121 0.30 -22.02 -7.62
CA ASP A 121 1.39 -22.52 -8.46
C ASP A 121 1.67 -21.62 -9.69
N ASP A 122 0.73 -20.76 -10.08
CA ASP A 122 0.98 -19.73 -11.11
C ASP A 122 1.93 -18.64 -10.59
N TYR A 123 2.06 -18.53 -9.26
CA TYR A 123 2.94 -17.59 -8.59
C TYR A 123 4.19 -18.30 -8.08
N LYS A 124 5.32 -18.09 -8.77
CA LYS A 124 6.58 -18.78 -8.46
C LYS A 124 7.16 -18.28 -7.14
N GLN A 125 7.41 -19.22 -6.22
CA GLN A 125 8.19 -18.93 -5.03
C GLN A 125 9.67 -18.82 -5.38
N VAL A 126 10.29 -17.70 -5.02
CA VAL A 126 11.73 -17.49 -5.08
C VAL A 126 12.20 -16.91 -3.75
N ALA A 127 13.42 -17.23 -3.34
CA ALA A 127 14.03 -16.61 -2.17
C ALA A 127 14.35 -15.13 -2.44
N ALA A 128 14.29 -14.30 -1.40
CA ALA A 128 14.92 -12.98 -1.45
C ALA A 128 16.44 -13.12 -1.70
N VAL A 129 17.07 -12.08 -2.24
CA VAL A 129 18.52 -12.15 -2.51
C VAL A 129 19.29 -12.21 -1.19
N ALA A 130 20.24 -13.15 -1.08
CA ALA A 130 21.06 -13.30 0.12
C ALA A 130 21.94 -12.05 0.39
N GLU A 131 22.40 -11.41 -0.68
CA GLU A 131 23.15 -10.15 -0.63
C GLU A 131 22.49 -9.14 -1.57
N ARG A 132 22.01 -8.03 -1.01
CA ARG A 132 21.40 -6.94 -1.79
C ARG A 132 22.49 -6.13 -2.48
N LYS A 133 22.29 -5.82 -3.76
CA LYS A 133 23.14 -4.90 -4.54
C LYS A 133 22.40 -3.60 -4.84
N PRO A 134 23.10 -2.47 -5.09
CA PRO A 134 22.48 -1.26 -5.61
C PRO A 134 21.58 -1.56 -6.80
N VAL A 135 20.44 -0.87 -6.86
CA VAL A 135 19.48 -1.02 -7.96
C VAL A 135 20.17 -0.78 -9.31
N SER A 136 19.89 -1.66 -10.27
CA SER A 136 20.42 -1.61 -11.63
C SER A 136 19.34 -2.04 -12.62
N ALA A 137 19.64 -1.97 -13.92
CA ALA A 137 18.72 -2.39 -14.98
C ALA A 137 18.23 -3.85 -14.83
N SER A 138 18.99 -4.72 -14.18
CA SER A 138 18.63 -6.14 -13.96
C SER A 138 17.91 -6.40 -12.63
N SER A 139 17.84 -5.41 -11.73
CA SER A 139 17.20 -5.57 -10.41
C SER A 139 15.72 -5.92 -10.56
N TYR A 140 15.01 -5.21 -11.44
CA TYR A 140 13.58 -5.38 -11.71
C TYR A 140 13.32 -5.56 -13.21
N GLN A 141 14.02 -6.49 -13.86
CA GLN A 141 13.73 -6.79 -15.26
C GLN A 141 12.32 -7.37 -15.40
N GLU A 142 11.57 -6.96 -16.43
CA GLU A 142 10.25 -7.52 -16.71
C GLU A 142 10.30 -9.04 -16.84
N GLY A 143 9.31 -9.72 -16.27
CA GLY A 143 9.23 -11.17 -16.18
C GLY A 143 10.01 -11.80 -15.01
N LYS A 144 10.87 -11.04 -14.32
CA LYS A 144 11.64 -11.53 -13.17
C LYS A 144 10.73 -11.78 -11.97
N TRP A 145 10.93 -12.90 -11.30
CA TRP A 145 10.31 -13.21 -10.02
C TRP A 145 11.17 -12.69 -8.86
N LEU A 146 10.51 -12.16 -7.84
CA LEU A 146 11.11 -11.53 -6.66
C LEU A 146 10.59 -12.21 -5.39
N GLY A 147 11.48 -12.36 -4.41
CA GLY A 147 11.19 -13.01 -3.13
C GLY A 147 11.12 -12.02 -1.97
N THR A 148 10.45 -12.40 -0.89
CA THR A 148 10.40 -11.62 0.35
C THR A 148 10.96 -12.40 1.51
N ILE A 149 11.64 -11.71 2.43
CA ILE A 149 11.92 -12.26 3.76
C ILE A 149 10.58 -12.31 4.53
N PRO A 150 10.22 -13.44 5.17
CA PRO A 150 8.99 -13.53 5.96
C PRO A 150 8.97 -12.53 7.12
N ARG A 151 7.80 -11.95 7.40
CA ARG A 151 7.60 -10.95 8.46
C ARG A 151 6.22 -11.07 9.07
N ASP A 152 6.14 -11.03 10.39
CA ASP A 152 4.87 -10.89 11.11
C ASP A 152 4.78 -9.54 11.84
N TRP A 153 3.54 -9.19 12.19
CA TRP A 153 3.22 -8.13 13.13
C TRP A 153 2.36 -8.75 14.24
N SER A 154 3.02 -9.33 15.22
CA SER A 154 2.40 -9.97 16.38
C SER A 154 2.56 -9.11 17.64
N GLY A 155 1.78 -9.43 18.69
CA GLY A 155 1.89 -8.79 19.99
C GLY A 155 1.72 -7.27 19.95
N ASP A 156 2.66 -6.55 20.57
CA ASP A 156 2.62 -5.09 20.67
C ASP A 156 2.84 -4.40 19.32
N ALA A 157 3.60 -5.01 18.40
CA ALA A 157 3.81 -4.47 17.06
C ALA A 157 2.50 -4.34 16.26
N ALA A 158 1.52 -5.23 16.50
CA ALA A 158 0.20 -5.12 15.88
C ALA A 158 -0.58 -3.90 16.40
N LYS A 159 -0.52 -3.63 17.70
CA LYS A 159 -1.18 -2.48 18.33
C LYS A 159 -0.49 -1.17 17.92
N GLU A 160 0.84 -1.16 17.92
CA GLU A 160 1.64 -0.04 17.44
C GLU A 160 1.30 0.27 15.99
N TYR A 161 1.18 -0.74 15.12
CA TYR A 161 0.80 -0.51 13.73
C TYR A 161 -0.57 0.17 13.60
N LEU A 162 -1.60 -0.32 14.31
CA LEU A 162 -2.93 0.31 14.30
C LEU A 162 -2.86 1.76 14.83
N ALA A 163 -2.11 1.99 15.91
CA ALA A 163 -1.90 3.33 16.45
C ALA A 163 -1.19 4.25 15.44
N ASP A 164 -0.15 3.76 14.78
CA ASP A 164 0.64 4.47 13.77
C ASP A 164 -0.21 4.93 12.59
N ILE A 165 -1.09 4.06 12.09
CA ILE A 165 -2.04 4.43 11.03
C ILE A 165 -3.30 5.12 11.57
N ARG A 166 -3.36 5.38 12.88
CA ARG A 166 -4.50 6.00 13.58
C ARG A 166 -5.82 5.29 13.29
N GLU A 167 -5.79 3.98 13.12
CA GLU A 167 -6.99 3.19 12.88
C GLU A 167 -7.88 3.20 14.12
N THR A 168 -9.18 3.39 13.89
CA THR A 168 -10.21 3.53 14.93
C THR A 168 -11.32 2.50 14.82
N ASP A 169 -11.42 1.76 13.70
CA ASP A 169 -12.40 0.68 13.59
C ASP A 169 -12.06 -0.45 14.57
N PRO A 170 -12.99 -0.82 15.48
CA PRO A 170 -12.72 -1.84 16.48
C PRO A 170 -12.62 -3.26 15.92
N ILE A 171 -12.98 -3.51 14.65
CA ILE A 171 -13.03 -4.85 14.05
C ILE A 171 -11.71 -5.62 14.20
N TYR A 172 -10.58 -4.96 14.00
CA TYR A 172 -9.26 -5.62 14.02
C TYR A 172 -8.92 -6.17 15.40
N LEU A 173 -9.13 -5.37 16.45
CA LEU A 173 -8.88 -5.80 17.82
C LEU A 173 -9.95 -6.76 18.32
N ARG A 174 -11.22 -6.50 17.99
CA ARG A 174 -12.37 -7.31 18.42
C ARG A 174 -12.31 -8.74 17.86
N GLU A 175 -11.86 -8.89 16.61
CA GLU A 175 -11.88 -10.18 15.90
C GLU A 175 -10.49 -10.80 15.72
N GLY A 176 -9.42 -10.14 16.21
CA GLY A 176 -8.06 -10.63 16.09
C GLY A 176 -7.53 -10.65 14.64
N LEU A 177 -7.95 -9.65 13.85
CA LEU A 177 -7.61 -9.55 12.42
C LEU A 177 -6.40 -8.66 12.18
N GLY A 178 -5.56 -9.05 11.22
CA GLY A 178 -4.49 -8.21 10.71
C GLY A 178 -5.06 -7.13 9.80
N HIS A 179 -4.65 -5.88 9.99
CA HIS A 179 -5.12 -4.79 9.14
C HIS A 179 -4.55 -4.93 7.71
N PRO A 180 -5.40 -4.85 6.65
CA PRO A 180 -5.01 -5.16 5.27
C PRO A 180 -3.94 -4.21 4.69
N GLY A 181 -3.72 -3.05 5.30
CA GLY A 181 -2.59 -2.16 5.01
C GLY A 181 -1.19 -2.78 5.23
N LEU A 182 -1.09 -3.91 5.96
CA LEU A 182 0.14 -4.69 6.05
C LEU A 182 0.53 -5.35 4.72
N LEU A 183 -0.44 -5.68 3.87
CA LEU A 183 -0.22 -6.35 2.58
C LEU A 183 0.56 -5.48 1.58
N PRO A 184 0.20 -4.21 1.32
CA PRO A 184 1.03 -3.32 0.51
C PRO A 184 2.37 -2.95 1.20
N ARG A 185 2.46 -3.02 2.54
CA ARG A 185 3.75 -2.92 3.25
C ARG A 185 4.68 -4.07 2.91
N VAL A 186 4.17 -5.30 2.80
CA VAL A 186 4.94 -6.46 2.32
C VAL A 186 5.33 -6.28 0.85
N MET A 187 4.47 -5.68 0.02
CA MET A 187 4.82 -5.34 -1.36
C MET A 187 5.98 -4.34 -1.47
N ASN A 188 6.11 -3.37 -0.55
CA ASN A 188 7.31 -2.55 -0.48
C ASN A 188 8.56 -3.37 -0.11
N LYS A 189 8.40 -4.40 0.72
CA LYS A 189 9.50 -5.31 1.08
C LYS A 189 9.94 -6.18 -0.09
N VAL A 190 9.05 -6.54 -1.02
CA VAL A 190 9.44 -7.16 -2.30
C VAL A 190 10.51 -6.34 -3.01
N LEU A 191 10.38 -5.01 -3.04
CA LEU A 191 11.36 -4.15 -3.69
C LEU A 191 12.70 -4.20 -2.94
N VAL A 192 12.67 -3.82 -1.66
CA VAL A 192 13.91 -3.62 -0.90
C VAL A 192 14.60 -4.91 -0.47
N ASP A 193 13.92 -6.06 -0.47
CA ASP A 193 14.55 -7.35 -0.23
C ASP A 193 15.33 -7.86 -1.44
N ASN A 194 15.17 -7.24 -2.62
CA ASN A 194 15.81 -7.69 -3.87
C ASN A 194 16.83 -6.69 -4.45
N ALA A 195 16.85 -5.46 -3.95
CA ALA A 195 17.85 -4.45 -4.30
C ALA A 195 17.98 -3.37 -3.22
N ILE A 196 19.13 -2.72 -3.16
CA ILE A 196 19.33 -1.49 -2.39
C ILE A 196 18.82 -0.33 -3.24
N LEU A 197 17.75 0.32 -2.78
CA LEU A 197 17.17 1.49 -3.43
C LEU A 197 17.68 2.78 -2.79
N GLY A 198 17.79 3.83 -3.61
CA GLY A 198 17.79 5.21 -3.10
C GLY A 198 16.39 5.61 -2.63
N PRO A 199 16.06 6.92 -2.63
CA PRO A 199 14.69 7.37 -2.43
C PRO A 199 13.75 6.73 -3.47
N TRP A 200 12.62 6.21 -3.02
CA TRP A 200 11.62 5.58 -3.89
C TRP A 200 10.20 5.89 -3.39
N ILE A 201 9.20 5.83 -4.25
CA ILE A 201 7.83 6.29 -3.93
C ILE A 201 6.80 5.24 -4.36
N HIS A 202 5.99 4.75 -3.42
CA HIS A 202 4.77 3.99 -3.75
C HIS A 202 3.74 4.96 -4.35
N VAL A 203 3.22 4.67 -5.55
CA VAL A 203 2.30 5.57 -6.27
C VAL A 203 0.89 4.99 -6.45
N GLY A 204 0.70 3.72 -6.14
CA GLY A 204 -0.63 3.12 -6.10
C GLY A 204 -0.60 1.60 -6.09
N THR A 205 -1.72 1.04 -5.64
CA THR A 205 -1.95 -0.40 -5.62
C THR A 205 -3.40 -0.69 -5.97
N ARG A 206 -3.62 -1.72 -6.78
CA ARG A 206 -4.90 -2.40 -6.88
C ARG A 206 -4.80 -3.73 -6.13
N MET A 207 -5.65 -3.94 -5.13
CA MET A 207 -5.61 -5.10 -4.25
C MET A 207 -6.97 -5.78 -4.16
N GLN A 208 -7.01 -7.06 -4.54
CA GLN A 208 -8.13 -7.96 -4.32
C GLN A 208 -7.83 -8.78 -3.07
N LEU A 209 -8.59 -8.57 -2.00
CA LEU A 209 -8.56 -9.40 -0.80
C LEU A 209 -9.20 -10.76 -1.10
N LEU A 210 -8.60 -11.82 -0.58
CA LEU A 210 -8.96 -13.22 -0.83
C LEU A 210 -9.37 -13.96 0.45
N SER A 211 -8.89 -13.48 1.60
CA SER A 211 -9.30 -13.89 2.93
C SER A 211 -8.82 -12.87 3.96
N ALA A 212 -9.54 -12.76 5.09
CA ALA A 212 -9.10 -11.91 6.18
C ALA A 212 -7.86 -12.50 6.88
N GLY A 213 -6.76 -11.75 6.86
CA GLY A 213 -5.55 -12.11 7.61
C GLY A 213 -5.76 -11.97 9.13
N LYS A 214 -4.98 -12.72 9.91
CA LYS A 214 -4.99 -12.66 11.38
C LYS A 214 -3.82 -11.85 11.91
N ILE A 215 -3.97 -11.36 13.13
CA ILE A 215 -2.84 -10.79 13.87
C ILE A 215 -1.76 -11.87 14.01
N GLY A 216 -0.52 -11.51 13.70
CA GLY A 216 0.63 -12.42 13.77
C GLY A 216 0.75 -13.42 12.62
N ASP A 217 -0.06 -13.33 11.56
CA ASP A 217 0.23 -14.09 10.34
C ASP A 217 1.62 -13.73 9.81
N GLU A 218 2.43 -14.74 9.49
CA GLU A 218 3.70 -14.53 8.83
C GLU A 218 3.44 -14.20 7.35
N LEU A 219 3.76 -12.98 6.97
CA LEU A 219 3.48 -12.45 5.64
C LEU A 219 4.67 -12.62 4.70
N THR A 220 4.37 -13.10 3.49
CA THR A 220 5.30 -13.18 2.35
C THR A 220 4.59 -12.75 1.06
N ALA A 221 5.34 -12.51 -0.01
CA ALA A 221 4.77 -12.29 -1.33
C ALA A 221 5.54 -13.06 -2.41
N ARG A 222 4.79 -13.58 -3.38
CA ARG A 222 5.32 -14.12 -4.62
C ARG A 222 5.02 -13.13 -5.73
N ALA A 223 6.03 -12.40 -6.19
CA ALA A 223 5.84 -11.24 -7.05
C ALA A 223 6.60 -11.38 -8.36
N LYS A 224 5.93 -11.05 -9.47
CA LYS A 224 6.52 -10.96 -10.80
C LYS A 224 6.57 -9.50 -11.22
N VAL A 225 7.70 -9.07 -11.76
CA VAL A 225 7.80 -7.76 -12.40
C VAL A 225 7.03 -7.81 -13.72
N THR A 226 6.04 -6.94 -13.88
CA THR A 226 5.22 -6.80 -15.09
C THR A 226 5.51 -5.54 -15.87
N GLY A 227 6.24 -4.59 -15.27
CA GLY A 227 6.70 -3.40 -15.96
C GLY A 227 7.94 -2.82 -15.29
N ASN A 228 8.87 -2.31 -16.11
CA ASN A 228 9.98 -1.50 -15.64
C ASN A 228 10.38 -0.50 -16.73
N TYR A 229 9.97 0.76 -16.57
CA TYR A 229 10.00 1.73 -17.65
C TYR A 229 10.23 3.16 -17.13
N ASP A 230 10.66 4.04 -18.03
CA ASP A 230 10.80 5.47 -17.75
C ASP A 230 9.53 6.23 -18.16
N LYS A 231 9.05 7.11 -17.28
CA LYS A 231 7.91 7.99 -17.57
C LYS A 231 8.08 9.31 -16.83
N LYS A 232 7.99 10.43 -17.57
CA LYS A 232 8.13 11.80 -17.03
C LYS A 232 9.40 12.01 -16.19
N GLY A 233 10.50 11.36 -16.56
CA GLY A 233 11.79 11.46 -15.85
C GLY A 233 11.92 10.57 -14.60
N HIS A 234 10.94 9.73 -14.31
CA HIS A 234 10.98 8.76 -13.22
C HIS A 234 11.12 7.34 -13.77
N ARG A 235 11.85 6.48 -13.07
CA ARG A 235 11.84 5.03 -13.31
C ARG A 235 10.76 4.36 -12.48
N PHE A 236 9.81 3.71 -13.16
CA PHE A 236 8.71 2.96 -12.55
C PHE A 236 9.00 1.47 -12.54
N VAL A 237 8.45 0.78 -11.54
CA VAL A 237 8.29 -0.67 -11.49
C VAL A 237 6.84 -1.02 -11.22
N GLU A 238 6.33 -2.02 -11.91
CA GLU A 238 5.03 -2.64 -11.66
C GLU A 238 5.23 -4.10 -11.26
N LEU A 239 4.51 -4.51 -10.22
CA LEU A 239 4.55 -5.87 -9.69
C LEU A 239 3.15 -6.46 -9.70
N ASP A 240 3.03 -7.66 -10.24
CA ASP A 240 1.87 -8.54 -10.06
C ASP A 240 2.23 -9.60 -9.01
N ALA A 241 1.45 -9.71 -7.94
CA ALA A 241 1.84 -10.52 -6.81
C ALA A 241 0.68 -11.14 -6.05
N LEU A 242 0.96 -12.32 -5.49
CA LEU A 242 0.13 -12.96 -4.48
C LEU A 242 0.79 -12.81 -3.12
N VAL A 243 0.13 -12.09 -2.21
CA VAL A 243 0.55 -11.93 -0.82
C VAL A 243 -0.05 -13.07 0.01
N LEU A 244 0.78 -13.72 0.82
CA LEU A 244 0.43 -14.91 1.58
C LEU A 244 0.56 -14.64 3.08
N GLY A 245 -0.30 -15.24 3.89
CA GLY A 245 -0.20 -15.33 5.35
C GLY A 245 -0.10 -16.79 5.76
N ASN A 246 0.98 -17.17 6.44
CA ASN A 246 1.27 -18.57 6.80
C ASN A 246 1.15 -19.53 5.59
N GLY A 247 1.53 -19.05 4.40
CA GLY A 247 1.46 -19.80 3.12
C GLY A 247 0.11 -19.79 2.41
N ALA A 248 -0.96 -19.26 3.01
CA ALA A 248 -2.28 -19.15 2.38
C ALA A 248 -2.48 -17.78 1.69
N PRO A 249 -3.11 -17.70 0.50
CA PRO A 249 -3.34 -16.43 -0.19
C PRO A 249 -4.25 -15.47 0.60
N LEU A 250 -3.75 -14.27 0.91
CA LEU A 250 -4.52 -13.20 1.55
C LEU A 250 -4.98 -12.14 0.54
N ALA A 251 -4.15 -11.81 -0.43
CA ALA A 251 -4.50 -10.84 -1.47
C ALA A 251 -3.73 -11.03 -2.76
N HIS A 252 -4.36 -10.65 -3.85
CA HIS A 252 -3.70 -10.39 -5.12
C HIS A 252 -3.48 -8.88 -5.30
N CYS A 253 -2.25 -8.46 -5.61
CA CYS A 253 -1.82 -7.07 -5.67
C CYS A 253 -1.18 -6.74 -7.01
N HIS A 254 -1.66 -5.67 -7.66
CA HIS A 254 -0.91 -4.94 -8.67
C HIS A 254 -0.33 -3.69 -8.01
N HIS A 255 0.98 -3.68 -7.78
CA HIS A 255 1.69 -2.65 -6.99
C HIS A 255 2.60 -1.82 -7.89
N ILE A 256 2.51 -0.49 -7.78
CA ILE A 256 3.26 0.43 -8.64
C ILE A 256 4.12 1.35 -7.78
N ALA A 257 5.41 1.39 -8.08
CA ALA A 257 6.35 2.27 -7.39
C ALA A 257 7.27 2.98 -8.38
N ILE A 258 7.76 4.15 -7.98
CA ILE A 258 8.88 4.85 -8.59
C ILE A 258 10.14 4.41 -7.85
N THR A 259 11.04 3.69 -8.51
CA THR A 259 12.31 3.21 -7.93
C THR A 259 13.45 4.21 -8.09
N GLN A 260 13.34 5.13 -9.03
CA GLN A 260 14.24 6.27 -9.19
C GLN A 260 13.42 7.52 -9.50
N PRO A 261 13.10 8.34 -8.49
CA PRO A 261 12.40 9.59 -8.70
C PRO A 261 13.33 10.61 -9.37
N ARG A 262 12.78 11.45 -10.26
CA ARG A 262 13.52 12.57 -10.82
C ARG A 262 13.94 13.50 -9.68
N GLU A 263 15.23 13.84 -9.62
CA GLU A 263 15.68 14.98 -8.83
C GLU A 263 15.24 16.26 -9.54
N GLN A 264 14.80 17.27 -8.79
CA GLN A 264 14.72 18.63 -9.35
C GLN A 264 16.15 19.19 -9.31
N ALA A 265 16.63 19.72 -10.43
CA ALA A 265 17.88 20.47 -10.41
C ALA A 265 17.78 21.54 -9.31
N ALA A 266 18.78 21.60 -8.43
CA ALA A 266 18.85 22.64 -7.41
C ALA A 266 18.73 24.00 -8.12
N ALA A 267 17.69 24.75 -7.77
CA ALA A 267 17.52 26.14 -8.22
C ALA A 267 18.59 27.03 -7.57
#